data_AF-A0A482R5B2-F1
#
_entry.id   AF-A0A482R5B2-F1
#
_cell.length_a   1.000
_cell.length_b   1.000
_cell.length_c   1.000
_cell.angle_alpha   90.00
_cell.angle_beta   90.00
_cell.angle_gamma   90.00
#
_symmetry.space_group_name_H-M   'P 1'
#
loop_
_entity.id
_entity.type
_entity.pdbx_description
1 polymer ?
#
loop_
_entity_poly.entity_id
_entity_poly.type
_entity_poly.pdbx_seq_one_letter_code
_entity_poly.pdbx_strand_id
1 'polypeptide(L)'
;MQAVPHFGYCDEIYMDEAMAARTALKAAAEKAGVKFSYLPLIVKATSVALSAYPQLNAHVSADATEVIVKGAHNIGVAMDTPRGLIVPNIKNVQSLSLFEIAAELSRLQALAAESKLGEADLSGGTFTYVSVRARVCARARPRARARTHPALRCLDVTPLCRLSNIGTIGGTYASPVLFMPQVAIGAIGKIQKV
;
A
#
# COMPACT_ATOMS: atom_id res chain seq x y z
N MET A 1 16.45 20.97 1.63
CA MET A 1 15.62 19.76 1.48
C MET A 1 15.88 18.89 2.70
N GLN A 2 15.09 19.08 3.77
CA GLN A 2 15.30 18.38 5.04
C GLN A 2 15.11 16.87 4.82
N ALA A 3 16.13 16.08 5.14
CA ALA A 3 16.03 14.62 5.03
C ALA A 3 15.07 14.13 6.12
N VAL A 4 13.89 13.64 5.72
CA VAL A 4 12.99 12.95 6.67
C VAL A 4 13.75 11.73 7.19
N PRO A 5 13.90 11.56 8.51
CA PRO A 5 14.47 10.33 9.06
C PRO A 5 13.49 9.19 8.76
N HIS A 6 13.87 8.30 7.83
CA HIS A 6 13.03 7.17 7.45
C HIS A 6 13.21 6.06 8.47
N PHE A 7 12.13 5.70 9.15
CA PHE A 7 12.05 4.48 9.94
C PHE A 7 11.35 3.40 9.10
N GLY A 8 12.00 2.25 8.93
CA GLY A 8 11.46 1.12 8.18
C GLY A 8 10.97 0.03 9.13
N TYR A 9 9.72 -0.38 8.97
CA TYR A 9 9.14 -1.55 9.64
C TYR A 9 8.59 -2.50 8.57
N CYS A 10 8.83 -3.80 8.77
CA CYS A 10 8.42 -4.85 7.85
C CYS A 10 7.81 -6.01 8.64
N ASP A 11 6.75 -6.60 8.09
CA ASP A 11 6.06 -7.73 8.71
C ASP A 11 5.46 -8.64 7.64
N GLU A 12 5.07 -9.85 8.05
CA GLU A 12 4.41 -10.84 7.21
C GLU A 12 2.97 -11.06 7.69
N ILE A 13 2.03 -11.09 6.75
CA ILE A 13 0.61 -11.23 7.07
C ILE A 13 0.07 -12.49 6.41
N TYR A 14 -0.60 -13.32 7.21
CA TYR A 14 -1.37 -14.46 6.73
C TYR A 14 -2.66 -13.96 6.07
N MET A 15 -2.88 -14.32 4.80
CA MET A 15 -3.98 -13.79 3.99
C MET A 15 -5.16 -14.76 3.85
N ASP A 16 -5.16 -15.89 4.56
CA ASP A 16 -6.14 -16.97 4.36
C ASP A 16 -7.59 -16.50 4.57
N GLU A 17 -7.87 -15.78 5.65
CA GLU A 17 -9.18 -15.20 5.91
C GLU A 17 -9.56 -14.12 4.89
N ALA A 18 -8.60 -13.29 4.49
CA ALA A 18 -8.81 -12.27 3.46
C ALA A 18 -9.11 -12.90 2.08
N MET A 19 -8.52 -14.06 1.77
CA MET A 19 -8.82 -14.84 0.57
C MET A 19 -10.23 -15.46 0.64
N ALA A 20 -10.61 -16.00 1.80
CA ALA A 20 -11.96 -16.50 2.02
C ALA A 20 -13.01 -15.38 1.88
N ALA A 21 -12.78 -14.23 2.53
CA ALA A 21 -13.64 -13.05 2.46
C ALA A 21 -13.78 -12.53 1.02
N ARG A 22 -12.67 -12.44 0.28
CA ARG A 22 -12.70 -12.07 -1.15
C ARG A 22 -13.56 -13.03 -1.96
N THR A 23 -13.45 -14.33 -1.72
CA THR A 23 -14.20 -15.36 -2.45
C THR A 23 -15.69 -15.26 -2.16
N ALA A 24 -16.08 -15.06 -0.90
CA ALA A 24 -17.46 -14.86 -0.50
C ALA A 24 -18.06 -13.58 -1.11
N LEU A 25 -17.30 -12.48 -1.10
CA LEU A 25 -17.75 -11.18 -1.63
C LEU A 25 -17.72 -11.09 -3.15
N LYS A 26 -17.05 -12.03 -3.85
CA LYS A 26 -16.93 -12.01 -5.30
C LYS A 26 -18.29 -12.05 -6.00
N ALA A 27 -19.20 -12.91 -5.54
CA ALA A 27 -20.55 -13.01 -6.10
C ALA A 27 -21.36 -11.72 -5.92
N ALA A 28 -21.21 -11.03 -4.78
CA ALA A 28 -21.84 -9.75 -4.53
C ALA A 28 -21.21 -8.62 -5.38
N ALA A 29 -19.90 -8.65 -5.57
CA ALA A 29 -19.18 -7.68 -6.39
C ALA A 29 -19.52 -7.82 -7.89
N GLU A 30 -19.71 -9.04 -8.39
CA GLU A 30 -20.18 -9.29 -9.76
C GLU A 30 -21.57 -8.69 -9.99
N LYS A 31 -22.50 -8.80 -9.02
CA LYS A 31 -23.80 -8.14 -9.09
C LYS A 31 -23.70 -6.61 -9.11
N ALA A 32 -22.70 -6.06 -8.41
CA ALA A 32 -22.41 -4.63 -8.42
C ALA A 32 -21.61 -4.18 -9.66
N GLY A 33 -21.19 -5.11 -10.54
CA GLY A 33 -20.40 -4.81 -11.73
C GLY A 33 -18.94 -4.42 -11.45
N VAL A 34 -18.41 -4.72 -10.26
CA VAL A 34 -17.07 -4.28 -9.82
C VAL A 34 -16.11 -5.45 -9.66
N LYS A 35 -14.87 -5.28 -10.17
CA LYS A 35 -13.80 -6.26 -9.97
C LYS A 35 -13.23 -6.18 -8.55
N PHE A 36 -13.56 -7.16 -7.71
CA PHE A 36 -13.09 -7.18 -6.32
C PHE A 36 -11.68 -7.79 -6.18
N SER A 37 -10.71 -6.94 -5.84
CA SER A 37 -9.31 -7.28 -5.55
C SER A 37 -9.06 -7.35 -4.03
N TYR A 38 -7.82 -7.57 -3.60
CA TYR A 38 -7.41 -7.49 -2.19
C TYR A 38 -7.19 -6.05 -1.71
N LEU A 39 -6.84 -5.13 -2.62
CA LEU A 39 -6.57 -3.73 -2.27
C LEU A 39 -7.73 -3.04 -1.53
N PRO A 40 -9.01 -3.17 -1.93
CA PRO A 40 -10.12 -2.57 -1.17
C PRO A 40 -10.18 -3.01 0.29
N LEU A 41 -9.88 -4.29 0.58
CA LEU A 41 -9.82 -4.81 1.95
C LEU A 41 -8.69 -4.15 2.74
N ILE A 42 -7.49 -4.07 2.14
CA ILE A 42 -6.32 -3.45 2.78
C ILE A 42 -6.57 -1.96 3.03
N VAL A 43 -7.08 -1.24 2.03
CA VAL A 43 -7.41 0.19 2.13
C VAL A 43 -8.43 0.45 3.24
N LYS A 44 -9.48 -0.37 3.34
CA LYS A 44 -10.47 -0.21 4.42
C LYS A 44 -9.90 -0.57 5.79
N ALA A 45 -9.13 -1.65 5.91
CA ALA A 45 -8.44 -2.02 7.15
C ALA A 45 -7.48 -0.91 7.62
N THR A 46 -6.81 -0.25 6.67
CA THR A 46 -5.96 0.91 6.94
C THR A 46 -6.76 2.06 7.48
N SER A 47 -7.90 2.38 6.86
CA SER A 47 -8.78 3.44 7.35
C SER A 47 -9.21 3.20 8.80
N VAL A 48 -9.53 1.95 9.17
CA VAL A 48 -9.83 1.57 10.56
C VAL A 48 -8.61 1.77 11.47
N ALA A 49 -7.42 1.36 11.02
CA ALA A 49 -6.18 1.56 11.77
C ALA A 49 -5.82 3.05 11.95
N LEU A 50 -6.02 3.88 10.92
CA LEU A 50 -5.77 5.32 10.97
C LEU A 50 -6.75 6.03 11.92
N SER A 51 -7.99 5.53 12.06
CA SER A 51 -8.92 6.03 13.09
C SER A 51 -8.41 5.76 14.51
N ALA A 52 -7.75 4.62 14.74
CA ALA A 52 -7.15 4.29 16.04
C ALA A 52 -5.80 5.02 16.27
N TYR A 53 -5.04 5.25 15.20
CA TYR A 53 -3.71 5.88 15.22
C TYR A 53 -3.66 7.10 14.29
N PRO A 54 -4.32 8.22 14.66
CA PRO A 54 -4.44 9.40 13.80
C PRO A 54 -3.09 10.08 13.50
N GLN A 55 -2.04 9.81 14.28
CA GLN A 55 -0.69 10.32 14.06
C GLN A 55 -0.08 9.83 12.73
N LEU A 56 -0.50 8.65 12.26
CA LEU A 56 -0.08 8.12 10.96
C LEU A 56 -0.77 8.83 9.79
N ASN A 57 -1.88 9.52 10.05
CA ASN A 57 -2.63 10.32 9.06
C ASN A 57 -2.34 11.81 9.23
N ALA A 58 -1.07 12.17 9.41
CA ALA A 58 -0.65 13.56 9.60
C ALA A 58 0.24 14.06 8.47
N HIS A 59 0.31 15.38 8.34
CA HIS A 59 1.25 16.08 7.49
C HIS A 59 2.27 16.83 8.35
N VAL A 60 3.51 16.86 7.90
CA VAL A 60 4.57 17.63 8.56
C VAL A 60 4.79 18.94 7.81
N SER A 61 4.90 20.05 8.54
CA SER A 61 5.25 21.35 7.96
C SER A 61 6.62 21.31 7.29
N ALA A 62 6.90 22.22 6.35
CA ALA A 62 8.16 22.27 5.62
C ALA A 62 9.39 22.35 6.56
N ASP A 63 9.22 23.00 7.71
CA ASP A 63 10.26 23.20 8.72
C ASP A 63 10.31 22.07 9.78
N ALA A 64 9.47 21.06 9.64
CA ALA A 64 9.34 19.93 10.58
C ALA A 64 9.05 20.31 12.05
N THR A 65 8.49 21.50 12.27
CA THR A 65 8.14 22.04 13.60
C THR A 65 6.72 21.67 14.03
N GLU A 66 5.81 21.51 13.08
CA GLU A 66 4.39 21.25 13.33
C GLU A 66 3.93 19.97 12.62
N VAL A 67 3.07 19.22 13.31
CA VAL A 67 2.41 18.02 12.80
C VAL A 67 0.91 18.29 12.70
N ILE A 68 0.41 18.37 11.47
CA ILE A 68 -0.99 18.66 11.16
C ILE A 68 -1.72 17.34 10.96
N VAL A 69 -2.44 16.89 11.98
CA VAL A 69 -3.28 15.69 11.90
C VAL A 69 -4.49 15.96 10.99
N LYS A 70 -4.74 15.05 10.03
CA LYS A 70 -5.88 15.14 9.11
C LYS A 70 -6.98 14.17 9.55
N GLY A 71 -8.23 14.65 9.60
CA GLY A 71 -9.39 13.79 9.90
C GLY A 71 -9.90 12.99 8.69
N ALA A 72 -9.64 13.48 7.47
CA ALA A 72 -10.02 12.78 6.25
C ALA A 72 -8.98 11.71 5.89
N HIS A 73 -9.42 10.51 5.55
CA HIS A 73 -8.55 9.42 5.09
C HIS A 73 -8.52 9.43 3.57
N ASN A 74 -7.53 10.13 3.00
CA ASN A 74 -7.30 10.16 1.56
C ASN A 74 -6.15 9.22 1.21
N ILE A 75 -6.50 7.98 0.87
CA ILE A 75 -5.51 6.92 0.70
C ILE A 75 -5.06 6.88 -0.76
N GLY A 76 -3.82 7.27 -0.99
CA GLY A 76 -3.09 7.17 -2.25
C GLY A 76 -2.78 5.73 -2.59
N VAL A 77 -2.92 5.37 -3.86
CA VAL A 77 -2.49 4.07 -4.39
C VAL A 77 -1.58 4.32 -5.58
N ALA A 78 -0.32 3.94 -5.45
CA ALA A 78 0.66 4.11 -6.50
C ALA A 78 0.39 3.13 -7.65
N MET A 79 0.33 3.69 -8.84
CA MET A 79 -0.07 3.04 -10.07
C MET A 79 1.00 3.23 -11.14
N ASP A 80 1.44 2.12 -11.74
CA ASP A 80 2.35 2.15 -12.87
C ASP A 80 1.55 2.39 -14.15
N THR A 81 1.89 3.45 -14.88
CA THR A 81 1.27 3.79 -16.17
C THR A 81 2.35 3.95 -17.24
N PRO A 82 2.01 3.90 -18.54
CA PRO A 82 3.00 4.09 -19.60
C PRO A 82 3.77 5.41 -19.52
N ARG A 83 3.18 6.45 -18.90
CA ARG A 83 3.82 7.77 -18.69
C ARG A 83 4.64 7.87 -17.41
N GLY A 84 4.66 6.81 -16.59
CA GLY A 84 5.40 6.74 -15.33
C GLY A 84 4.53 6.37 -14.13
N LEU A 85 5.13 6.49 -12.95
CA LEU A 85 4.46 6.25 -11.67
C LEU A 85 3.59 7.45 -11.30
N ILE A 86 2.31 7.19 -11.09
CA ILE A 86 1.36 8.19 -10.59
C ILE A 86 0.66 7.67 -9.34
N VAL A 87 0.24 8.58 -8.47
CA VAL A 87 -0.37 8.21 -7.18
C VAL A 87 -1.72 8.93 -7.03
N PRO A 88 -2.79 8.42 -7.67
CA PRO A 88 -4.13 8.87 -7.36
C PRO A 88 -4.52 8.48 -5.93
N ASN A 89 -5.44 9.22 -5.33
CA ASN A 89 -5.94 8.94 -3.99
C ASN A 89 -7.46 8.83 -3.94
N ILE A 90 -7.93 7.88 -3.14
CA ILE A 90 -9.34 7.65 -2.86
C ILE A 90 -9.72 8.57 -1.72
N LYS A 91 -10.71 9.43 -1.94
CA LYS A 91 -11.15 10.41 -0.96
C LYS A 91 -12.02 9.78 0.12
N ASN A 92 -11.88 10.26 1.35
CA ASN A 92 -12.79 9.97 2.45
C ASN A 92 -13.08 8.47 2.66
N VAL A 93 -12.03 7.63 2.66
CA VAL A 93 -12.17 6.16 2.80
C VAL A 93 -12.91 5.76 4.09
N GLN A 94 -12.90 6.61 5.13
CA GLN A 94 -13.64 6.38 6.36
C GLN A 94 -15.15 6.19 6.12
N SER A 95 -15.76 6.97 5.23
CA SER A 95 -17.20 6.94 4.95
C SER A 95 -17.58 5.95 3.85
N LEU A 96 -16.62 5.41 3.10
CA LEU A 96 -16.89 4.52 1.97
C LEU A 96 -16.98 3.04 2.38
N SER A 97 -17.88 2.30 1.75
CA SER A 97 -17.98 0.85 1.81
C SER A 97 -16.90 0.16 0.96
N LEU A 98 -16.71 -1.14 1.17
CA LEU A 98 -15.76 -1.94 0.39
C LEU A 98 -16.05 -1.93 -1.12
N PHE A 99 -17.32 -1.90 -1.50
CA PHE A 99 -17.73 -1.89 -2.91
C PHE A 99 -17.49 -0.53 -3.56
N GLU A 100 -17.76 0.57 -2.84
CA GLU A 100 -17.46 1.93 -3.32
C GLU A 100 -15.96 2.15 -3.48
N ILE A 101 -15.15 1.67 -2.52
CA ILE A 101 -13.68 1.71 -2.64
C ILE A 101 -13.21 0.91 -3.88
N ALA A 102 -13.80 -0.26 -4.12
CA ALA A 102 -13.45 -1.07 -5.28
C ALA A 102 -13.89 -0.43 -6.62
N ALA A 103 -15.06 0.22 -6.64
CA ALA A 103 -15.54 0.96 -7.80
C ALA A 103 -14.63 2.16 -8.09
N GLU A 104 -14.25 2.90 -7.07
CA GLU A 104 -13.38 4.07 -7.19
C GLU A 104 -11.96 3.68 -7.62
N LEU A 105 -11.41 2.59 -7.09
CA LEU A 105 -10.15 2.02 -7.59
C LEU A 105 -10.22 1.63 -9.06
N SER A 106 -11.35 1.06 -9.49
CA SER A 106 -11.55 0.67 -10.89
C SER A 106 -11.67 1.91 -11.80
N ARG A 107 -12.36 2.96 -11.33
CA ARG A 107 -12.45 4.27 -12.01
C ARG A 107 -11.06 4.89 -12.17
N LEU A 108 -10.29 4.99 -11.08
CA LEU A 108 -8.93 5.53 -11.08
C LEU A 108 -8.00 4.71 -11.99
N GLN A 109 -8.16 3.39 -12.01
CA GLN A 109 -7.40 2.51 -12.91
C GLN A 109 -7.68 2.77 -14.38
N ALA A 110 -8.95 2.93 -14.76
CA ALA A 110 -9.33 3.24 -16.13
C ALA A 110 -8.79 4.62 -16.55
N LEU A 111 -8.94 5.63 -15.70
CA LEU A 111 -8.43 6.99 -15.96
C LEU A 111 -6.90 7.05 -16.00
N ALA A 112 -6.21 6.26 -15.18
CA ALA A 112 -4.76 6.12 -15.20
C ALA A 112 -4.28 5.53 -16.52
N ALA A 113 -4.96 4.48 -17.00
CA ALA A 113 -4.66 3.85 -18.29
C ALA A 113 -4.89 4.82 -19.46
N GLU A 114 -6.00 5.56 -19.42
CA GLU A 114 -6.33 6.60 -20.42
C GLU A 114 -5.57 7.91 -20.23
N SER A 115 -4.79 8.04 -19.15
CA SER A 115 -4.00 9.24 -18.89
C SER A 115 -4.83 10.53 -18.66
N LYS A 116 -6.08 10.38 -18.20
CA LYS A 116 -7.08 11.45 -17.98
C LYS A 116 -7.39 11.71 -16.50
N LEU A 117 -6.46 11.39 -15.60
CA LEU A 117 -6.65 11.70 -14.18
C LEU A 117 -6.66 13.21 -13.95
N GLY A 118 -7.67 13.69 -13.23
CA GLY A 118 -7.78 15.10 -12.87
C GLY A 118 -6.86 15.46 -11.70
N GLU A 119 -6.58 16.76 -11.53
CA GLU A 119 -5.79 17.25 -10.40
C GLU A 119 -6.42 16.92 -9.04
N ALA A 120 -7.76 16.89 -8.99
CA ALA A 120 -8.51 16.52 -7.79
C ALA A 120 -8.18 15.09 -7.32
N ASP A 121 -7.93 14.17 -8.25
CA ASP A 121 -7.61 12.75 -7.96
C ASP A 121 -6.17 12.59 -7.46
N LEU A 122 -5.26 13.50 -7.82
CA LEU A 122 -3.84 13.43 -7.47
C LEU A 122 -3.51 14.23 -6.20
N SER A 123 -4.22 15.32 -5.95
CA SER A 123 -3.97 16.21 -4.81
C SER A 123 -4.54 15.67 -3.50
N GLY A 124 -3.99 16.10 -2.35
CA GLY A 124 -4.60 15.89 -1.04
C GLY A 124 -4.49 14.48 -0.44
N GLY A 125 -3.57 13.66 -0.93
CA GLY A 125 -3.26 12.36 -0.32
C GLY A 125 -2.66 12.49 1.08
N THR A 126 -3.15 11.71 2.03
CA THR A 126 -2.70 11.72 3.44
C THR A 126 -1.85 10.51 3.79
N PHE A 127 -2.17 9.36 3.21
CA PHE A 127 -1.41 8.12 3.35
C PHE A 127 -1.28 7.46 1.98
N THR A 128 -0.14 6.83 1.67
CA THR A 128 0.06 6.18 0.37
C THR A 128 0.39 4.70 0.50
N TYR A 129 -0.20 3.88 -0.36
CA TYR A 129 0.23 2.52 -0.65
C TYR A 129 0.99 2.44 -1.96
N VAL A 130 2.11 1.72 -1.96
CA VAL A 130 2.84 1.36 -3.17
C VAL A 130 2.85 -0.16 -3.34
N SER A 131 2.49 -0.63 -4.54
CA SER A 131 2.75 -2.03 -4.89
C SER A 131 4.19 -2.16 -5.39
N VAL A 132 4.95 -3.06 -4.77
CA VAL A 132 6.39 -3.27 -5.09
C VAL A 132 6.63 -3.96 -6.44
N ARG A 133 5.63 -4.01 -7.32
CA ARG A 133 5.82 -4.29 -8.75
C ARG A 133 6.35 -3.09 -9.52
N ALA A 134 6.24 -1.88 -8.98
CA ALA A 134 6.92 -0.73 -9.55
C ALA A 134 8.43 -0.99 -9.46
N ARG A 135 9.12 -0.96 -10.61
CA ARG A 135 10.59 -0.94 -10.67
C ARG A 135 11.07 0.15 -9.73
N VAL A 136 11.43 -0.23 -8.50
CA VAL A 136 12.16 0.65 -7.59
C VAL A 136 13.40 1.03 -8.38
N CYS A 137 13.45 2.30 -8.74
CA CYS A 137 14.55 2.92 -9.43
C CYS A 137 15.83 2.41 -8.75
N ALA A 138 16.63 1.65 -9.50
CA ALA A 138 17.88 1.10 -9.04
C ALA A 138 18.83 2.27 -8.76
N ARG A 139 18.71 2.87 -7.58
CA ARG A 139 19.79 3.65 -7.00
C ARG A 139 20.89 2.64 -6.67
N ALA A 140 21.80 2.51 -7.62
CA ALA A 140 23.08 1.87 -7.44
C ALA A 140 23.68 2.34 -6.11
N ARG A 141 23.88 1.41 -5.17
CA ARG A 141 24.87 1.57 -4.10
C ARG A 141 25.79 0.35 -4.07
N PRO A 142 27.07 0.56 -3.76
CA PRO A 142 28.13 -0.39 -4.05
C PRO A 142 28.12 -1.54 -3.04
N ARG A 143 28.55 -2.71 -3.51
CA ARG A 143 28.84 -3.93 -2.73
C ARG A 143 29.64 -3.64 -1.45
N ALA A 144 29.18 -4.16 -0.30
CA ALA A 144 30.07 -4.56 0.79
C ALA A 144 29.44 -5.64 1.71
N ARG A 145 29.99 -6.85 1.58
CA ARG A 145 30.19 -7.99 2.52
C ARG A 145 29.28 -8.19 3.76
N ALA A 146 28.61 -9.35 3.72
CA ALA A 146 28.45 -10.42 4.73
C ALA A 146 28.78 -10.16 6.21
N ARG A 147 27.86 -10.59 7.10
CA ARG A 147 28.15 -11.40 8.30
C ARG A 147 26.89 -12.12 8.80
N THR A 148 27.13 -13.32 9.29
CA THR A 148 26.27 -14.45 9.70
C THR A 148 25.64 -14.31 11.09
N HIS A 149 24.44 -14.86 11.33
CA HIS A 149 24.12 -15.71 12.50
C HIS A 149 22.71 -16.36 12.43
N PRO A 150 22.43 -17.45 13.19
CA PRO A 150 21.56 -18.56 12.80
C PRO A 150 20.52 -18.88 13.90
N ALA A 151 19.25 -18.60 13.69
CA ALA A 151 18.20 -19.23 14.48
C ALA A 151 16.87 -18.94 13.83
N LEU A 152 16.25 -19.97 13.23
CA LEU A 152 14.87 -20.39 13.54
C LEU A 152 14.51 -21.51 12.56
N ARG A 153 14.64 -22.73 13.09
CA ARG A 153 14.23 -23.98 12.47
C ARG A 153 12.71 -24.03 12.32
N CYS A 154 12.33 -24.73 11.26
CA CYS A 154 11.00 -25.13 10.82
C CYS A 154 10.08 -25.64 11.95
N LEU A 155 8.79 -25.34 11.80
CA LEU A 155 7.70 -26.20 12.24
C LEU A 155 6.66 -26.28 11.11
N ASP A 156 6.48 -27.49 10.60
CA ASP A 156 5.49 -27.94 9.64
C ASP A 156 4.08 -27.89 10.22
N VAL A 157 3.12 -27.25 9.54
CA VAL A 157 1.72 -27.73 9.35
C VAL A 157 0.93 -26.83 8.38
N THR A 158 0.29 -27.47 7.38
CA THR A 158 -0.77 -26.98 6.45
C THR A 158 -0.42 -25.92 5.38
N PRO A 159 -1.09 -25.91 4.20
CA PRO A 159 -0.78 -25.00 3.10
C PRO A 159 -1.36 -23.60 3.39
N LEU A 160 -0.63 -22.79 4.16
CA LEU A 160 -0.99 -21.40 4.48
C LEU A 160 -0.35 -20.43 3.49
N CYS A 161 -1.14 -19.46 2.99
CA CYS A 161 -0.66 -18.46 2.05
C CYS A 161 0.03 -17.30 2.81
N ARG A 162 1.36 -17.40 3.00
CA ARG A 162 2.16 -16.34 3.63
C ARG A 162 2.65 -15.31 2.62
N LEU A 163 2.66 -14.05 3.01
CA LEU A 163 3.46 -13.02 2.35
C LEU A 163 4.93 -13.16 2.78
N SER A 164 5.67 -14.11 2.22
CA SER A 164 7.12 -14.22 2.45
C SER A 164 7.87 -14.96 1.34
N ASN A 165 9.06 -14.46 1.02
CA ASN A 165 10.23 -15.27 0.77
C ASN A 165 11.50 -14.38 0.78
N ILE A 166 12.45 -14.68 1.68
CA ILE A 166 13.86 -14.30 1.51
C ILE A 166 14.40 -15.18 0.38
N GLY A 167 14.34 -14.67 -0.85
CA GLY A 167 14.72 -15.43 -2.03
C GLY A 167 14.94 -14.52 -3.23
N THR A 168 16.17 -14.03 -3.34
CA THR A 168 16.89 -13.59 -4.54
C THR A 168 16.02 -13.44 -5.81
N ILE A 169 15.73 -12.18 -6.20
CA ILE A 169 15.01 -11.75 -7.42
C ILE A 169 13.47 -11.85 -7.35
N GLY A 170 12.87 -11.28 -6.31
CA GLY A 170 11.43 -11.00 -6.26
C GLY A 170 11.10 -10.13 -5.05
N GLY A 171 10.71 -8.87 -5.27
CA GLY A 171 10.55 -7.86 -4.22
C GLY A 171 9.49 -8.24 -3.17
N THR A 172 9.94 -8.78 -2.04
CA THR A 172 9.11 -9.06 -0.86
C THR A 172 9.07 -7.87 0.09
N TYR A 173 10.21 -7.22 0.30
CA TYR A 173 10.35 -6.02 1.12
C TYR A 173 10.78 -4.84 0.27
N ALA A 174 10.28 -3.66 0.61
CA ALA A 174 10.73 -2.40 0.03
C ALA A 174 10.87 -1.35 1.12
N SER A 175 11.84 -0.46 0.94
CA SER A 175 11.94 0.79 1.68
C SER A 175 11.38 1.90 0.79
N PRO A 176 10.06 2.13 0.81
CA PRO A 176 9.45 3.21 0.05
C PRO A 176 9.99 4.58 0.50
N VAL A 177 10.03 5.52 -0.44
CA VAL A 177 10.39 6.91 -0.16
C VAL A 177 9.12 7.67 0.23
N LEU A 178 9.16 8.40 1.33
CA LEU A 178 8.02 9.21 1.78
C LEU A 178 7.73 10.34 0.80
N PHE A 179 6.44 10.53 0.46
CA PHE A 179 5.97 11.67 -0.31
C PHE A 179 5.67 12.82 0.64
N MET A 180 6.56 13.81 0.74
CA MET A 180 6.27 15.02 1.51
C MET A 180 4.99 15.69 0.99
N PRO A 181 4.06 16.13 1.87
CA PRO A 181 4.20 16.29 3.33
C PRO A 181 3.73 15.08 4.19
N GLN A 182 3.51 13.90 3.60
CA GLN A 182 3.01 12.71 4.32
C GLN A 182 4.06 12.11 5.27
N VAL A 183 3.58 11.54 6.39
CA VAL A 183 4.43 10.93 7.43
C VAL A 183 4.63 9.43 7.29
N ALA A 184 3.76 8.75 6.55
CA ALA A 184 3.77 7.30 6.43
C ALA A 184 3.44 6.83 5.01
N ILE A 185 4.08 5.73 4.61
CA ILE A 185 3.85 5.04 3.34
C ILE A 185 3.93 3.54 3.57
N GLY A 186 2.98 2.79 3.00
CA GLY A 186 2.94 1.33 3.05
C GLY A 186 3.39 0.73 1.73
N ALA A 187 4.18 -0.34 1.78
CA ALA A 187 4.54 -1.13 0.59
C ALA A 187 3.91 -2.52 0.68
N ILE A 188 3.19 -2.94 -0.36
CA ILE A 188 2.50 -4.24 -0.39
C ILE A 188 3.23 -5.19 -1.35
N GLY A 189 3.73 -6.30 -0.79
CA GLY A 189 4.39 -7.41 -1.47
C GLY A 189 3.45 -8.31 -2.29
N LYS A 190 4.03 -9.26 -3.03
CA LYS A 190 3.26 -10.28 -3.76
C LYS A 190 2.79 -11.37 -2.80
N ILE A 191 1.48 -11.64 -2.78
CA ILE A 191 0.90 -12.79 -2.05
C ILE A 191 1.44 -14.10 -2.67
N GLN A 192 2.01 -14.97 -1.86
CA GLN A 192 2.53 -16.28 -2.27
C GLN A 192 1.90 -17.39 -1.43
N LYS A 193 1.56 -18.51 -2.07
CA LYS A 193 1.22 -19.73 -1.33
C LYS A 193 2.51 -20.33 -0.82
N VAL A 194 2.57 -20.60 0.48
CA VAL A 194 3.69 -21.31 1.13
C VAL A 194 3.28 -22.75 1.36
#